data_AF-A0A9D2PLZ4-F1
#
_entry.id   AF-A0A9D2PLZ4-F1
#
_cell.length_a   1.000
_cell.length_b   1.000
_cell.length_c   1.000
_cell.angle_alpha   90.00
_cell.angle_beta   90.00
_cell.angle_gamma   90.00
#
_symmetry.space_group_name_H-M   'P 1'
#
loop_
_entity.id
_entity.type
_entity.pdbx_description
1 polymer ?
#
loop_
_entity_poly.entity_id
_entity_poly.type
_entity_poly.pdbx_seq_one_letter_code
_entity_poly.pdbx_strand_id
1 'polypeptide(L)'
;MGKIKKILLASGRKNNWLWAFGLNLLFLASILIFCDIKYEVSDDFVMSTIISGAYGNGYNPHLMFINVLWGYLLLPFYHMAPGISWYLIAQLLVCLLSFTVVSYMLLERLERPVAFLFIIVLLTVFADDAYILVQFTKTAMIAVMGGGIVFLWILFHEKFRPLLIGAGLLCLAGTLIRFMTIYLAGGFFLIVLAVEFWKLLKEKEWKKIIRAAAAGGVLIIAAVGMKAADTFIYEQDEAYAFYNEYDTARASVTDASDYGYWAYEEELNKIGISENDYYMMRSWNFADNEVFSAEVLE
;
A
#
# COMPACT_ATOMS: atom_id res chain seq x y z
N MET A 1 25.45 12.62 37.63
CA MET A 1 25.03 11.41 36.88
C MET A 1 24.12 11.69 35.67
N GLY A 2 23.19 12.66 35.72
CA GLY A 2 22.24 12.93 34.61
C GLY A 2 22.82 13.52 33.31
N LYS A 3 23.87 14.35 33.36
CA LYS A 3 24.49 14.94 32.15
C LYS A 3 25.30 13.92 31.32
N ILE A 4 25.99 12.99 31.97
CA ILE A 4 26.79 11.94 31.31
C ILE A 4 25.87 10.92 30.61
N LYS A 5 24.74 10.53 31.25
CA LYS A 5 23.71 9.69 30.62
C LYS A 5 23.12 10.35 29.37
N LYS A 6 22.87 11.66 29.41
CA LYS A 6 22.35 12.45 28.27
C LYS A 6 23.34 12.56 27.11
N ILE A 7 24.65 12.66 27.40
CA ILE A 7 25.72 12.74 26.38
C ILE A 7 25.98 11.37 25.75
N LEU A 8 25.96 10.27 26.52
CA LEU A 8 26.06 8.90 25.99
C LEU A 8 24.81 8.50 25.17
N LEU A 9 23.62 8.95 25.58
CA LEU A 9 22.40 8.81 24.77
C LEU A 9 22.48 9.63 23.48
N ALA A 10 23.09 10.82 23.50
CA ALA A 10 23.22 11.67 22.32
C ALA A 10 24.24 11.15 21.29
N SER A 11 25.36 10.55 21.73
CA SER A 11 26.31 9.90 20.81
C SER A 11 25.78 8.58 20.24
N GLY A 12 24.89 7.90 20.98
CA GLY A 12 24.22 6.68 20.54
C GLY A 12 23.15 6.85 19.46
N ARG A 13 22.52 8.05 19.35
CA ARG A 13 21.43 8.33 18.41
C ARG A 13 21.87 8.45 16.94
N LYS A 14 23.09 8.92 16.67
CA LYS A 14 23.63 8.99 15.30
C LYS A 14 23.75 7.62 14.64
N ASN A 15 23.87 6.55 15.44
CA ASN A 15 24.00 5.17 14.95
C ASN A 15 22.64 4.46 14.83
N ASN A 16 21.54 5.05 15.31
CA ASN A 16 20.24 4.37 15.33
C ASN A 16 19.70 4.10 13.92
N TRP A 17 19.97 4.99 12.95
CA TRP A 17 19.66 4.74 11.54
C TRP A 17 20.41 3.54 10.96
N LEU A 18 21.70 3.42 11.28
CA LEU A 18 22.53 2.29 10.82
C LEU A 18 22.05 0.98 11.45
N TRP A 19 21.67 0.99 12.73
CA TRP A 19 21.07 -0.18 13.39
C TRP A 19 19.72 -0.55 12.80
N ALA A 20 18.83 0.44 12.60
CA ALA A 20 17.52 0.20 12.00
C ALA A 20 17.67 -0.42 10.62
N PHE A 21 18.42 0.22 9.73
CA PHE A 21 18.60 -0.27 8.36
C PHE A 21 19.34 -1.60 8.34
N GLY A 22 20.44 -1.73 9.10
CA GLY A 22 21.25 -2.94 9.14
C GLY A 22 20.48 -4.17 9.62
N LEU A 23 19.63 -4.03 10.65
CA LEU A 23 18.78 -5.14 11.12
C LEU A 23 17.73 -5.55 10.10
N ASN A 24 17.04 -4.58 9.51
CA ASN A 24 16.01 -4.83 8.51
C ASN A 24 16.62 -5.48 7.25
N LEU A 25 17.79 -5.00 6.82
CA LEU A 25 18.51 -5.56 5.69
C LEU A 25 19.02 -6.97 5.97
N LEU A 26 19.58 -7.22 7.16
CA LEU A 26 20.03 -8.55 7.57
C LEU A 26 18.85 -9.53 7.64
N PHE A 27 17.70 -9.07 8.14
CA PHE A 27 16.48 -9.87 8.19
C PHE A 27 15.97 -10.21 6.79
N LEU A 28 15.85 -9.21 5.90
CA LEU A 28 15.48 -9.45 4.50
C LEU A 28 16.47 -10.41 3.83
N ALA A 29 17.77 -10.18 3.97
CA ALA A 29 18.79 -11.06 3.42
C ALA A 29 18.68 -12.50 3.93
N SER A 30 18.32 -12.70 5.20
CA SER A 30 18.06 -14.03 5.74
C SER A 30 16.86 -14.71 5.06
N ILE A 31 15.78 -13.97 4.81
CA ILE A 31 14.62 -14.49 4.08
C ILE A 31 15.01 -14.84 2.63
N LEU A 32 15.76 -13.97 1.94
CA LEU A 32 16.21 -14.23 0.57
C LEU A 32 17.10 -15.49 0.45
N ILE A 33 17.79 -15.89 1.53
CA ILE A 33 18.68 -17.06 1.55
C ILE A 33 17.93 -18.34 1.97
N PHE A 34 17.00 -18.24 2.93
CA PHE A 34 16.41 -19.40 3.58
C PHE A 34 14.96 -19.69 3.19
N CYS A 35 14.29 -18.79 2.46
CA CYS A 35 12.88 -18.90 2.14
C CYS A 35 12.63 -18.80 0.62
N ASP A 36 11.58 -19.48 0.16
CA ASP A 36 11.08 -19.35 -1.21
C ASP A 36 10.04 -18.23 -1.27
N ILE A 37 10.35 -17.19 -2.01
CA ILE A 37 9.49 -16.01 -2.17
C ILE A 37 8.54 -16.25 -3.34
N LYS A 38 7.26 -16.01 -3.11
CA LYS A 38 6.23 -16.10 -4.14
C LYS A 38 5.15 -15.05 -3.93
N TYR A 39 4.40 -14.78 -4.99
CA TYR A 39 3.17 -14.03 -4.85
C TYR A 39 2.13 -14.90 -4.15
N GLU A 40 1.38 -14.30 -3.23
CA GLU A 40 0.35 -15.01 -2.48
C GLU A 40 -0.87 -15.35 -3.33
N VAL A 41 -1.23 -14.44 -4.22
CA VAL A 41 -2.40 -14.52 -5.11
C VAL A 41 -2.01 -14.19 -6.55
N SER A 42 -2.88 -14.55 -7.49
CA SER A 42 -2.67 -14.40 -8.93
C SER A 42 -2.53 -12.95 -9.40
N ASP A 43 -3.14 -12.00 -8.70
CA ASP A 43 -3.21 -10.60 -9.13
C ASP A 43 -1.83 -9.96 -9.28
N ASP A 44 -0.95 -10.18 -8.29
CA ASP A 44 0.44 -9.70 -8.32
C ASP A 44 1.22 -10.31 -9.49
N PHE A 45 1.00 -11.60 -9.77
CA PHE A 45 1.61 -12.27 -10.92
C PHE A 45 1.15 -11.64 -12.23
N VAL A 46 -0.17 -11.47 -12.42
CA VAL A 46 -0.75 -10.86 -13.63
C VAL A 46 -0.20 -9.44 -13.81
N MET A 47 -0.27 -8.59 -12.79
CA MET A 47 0.28 -7.23 -12.83
C MET A 47 1.78 -7.20 -13.16
N SER A 48 2.57 -8.11 -12.56
CA SER A 48 4.00 -8.25 -12.84
C SER A 48 4.27 -8.64 -14.30
N THR A 49 3.42 -9.50 -14.90
CA THR A 49 3.56 -9.88 -16.32
C THR A 49 3.11 -8.79 -17.28
N ILE A 50 2.11 -7.98 -16.92
CA ILE A 50 1.65 -6.82 -17.72
C ILE A 50 2.75 -5.76 -17.79
N ILE A 51 3.28 -5.33 -16.65
CA ILE A 51 4.28 -4.24 -16.63
C ILE A 51 5.62 -4.62 -17.27
N SER A 52 6.00 -5.89 -17.15
CA SER A 52 7.21 -6.43 -17.79
C SER A 52 7.03 -6.67 -19.29
N GLY A 53 5.80 -6.59 -19.82
CA GLY A 53 5.48 -6.90 -21.20
C GLY A 53 5.46 -8.38 -21.52
N ALA A 54 5.58 -9.28 -20.53
CA ALA A 54 5.48 -10.72 -20.74
C ALA A 54 4.05 -11.18 -21.10
N TYR A 55 3.04 -10.43 -20.69
CA TYR A 55 1.63 -10.73 -20.97
C TYR A 55 1.18 -10.29 -22.38
N GLY A 56 1.85 -9.32 -22.99
CA GLY A 56 1.39 -8.67 -24.22
C GLY A 56 2.51 -8.19 -25.15
N ASN A 57 2.21 -7.22 -26.00
CA ASN A 57 3.15 -6.71 -27.01
C ASN A 57 3.94 -5.48 -26.51
N GLY A 58 4.58 -5.60 -25.34
CA GLY A 58 5.44 -4.56 -24.77
C GLY A 58 5.04 -4.12 -23.37
N TYR A 59 5.85 -3.24 -22.78
CA TYR A 59 5.65 -2.76 -21.41
C TYR A 59 4.36 -1.94 -21.30
N ASN A 60 3.63 -2.16 -20.21
CA ASN A 60 2.38 -1.44 -19.95
C ASN A 60 2.31 -0.95 -18.49
N PRO A 61 2.29 0.37 -18.25
CA PRO A 61 2.23 0.93 -16.90
C PRO A 61 0.83 0.90 -16.28
N HIS A 62 -0.21 0.56 -17.03
CA HIS A 62 -1.59 0.49 -16.53
C HIS A 62 -1.82 -0.85 -15.80
N LEU A 63 -2.05 -0.78 -14.50
CA LEU A 63 -2.23 -1.92 -13.60
C LEU A 63 -3.62 -1.86 -12.95
N MET A 64 -4.35 -2.97 -13.03
CA MET A 64 -5.74 -3.15 -12.57
C MET A 64 -6.08 -2.60 -11.17
N PHE A 65 -5.14 -2.58 -10.22
CA PHE A 65 -5.39 -2.07 -8.86
C PHE A 65 -4.43 -0.98 -8.39
N ILE A 66 -3.29 -0.85 -9.06
CA ILE A 66 -2.19 0.01 -8.66
C ILE A 66 -2.23 1.26 -9.53
N ASN A 67 -2.03 2.41 -8.90
CA ASN A 67 -2.04 3.70 -9.58
C ASN A 67 -1.02 3.73 -10.73
N VAL A 68 -1.42 4.25 -11.89
CA VAL A 68 -0.58 4.30 -13.11
C VAL A 68 0.75 5.03 -12.89
N LEU A 69 0.80 6.01 -11.98
CA LEU A 69 2.04 6.72 -11.64
C LEU A 69 3.09 5.77 -11.03
N TRP A 70 2.65 4.75 -10.30
CA TRP A 70 3.55 3.69 -9.82
C TRP A 70 4.06 2.83 -10.97
N GLY A 71 3.21 2.52 -11.95
CA GLY A 71 3.61 1.82 -13.18
C GLY A 71 4.68 2.59 -13.94
N TYR A 72 4.48 3.90 -14.17
CA TYR A 72 5.47 4.77 -14.80
C TYR A 72 6.76 4.91 -13.99
N LEU A 73 6.69 4.82 -12.66
CA LEU A 73 7.89 4.83 -11.80
C LEU A 73 8.73 3.57 -11.99
N LEU A 74 8.10 2.41 -12.23
CA LEU A 74 8.80 1.15 -12.45
C LEU A 74 9.28 0.95 -13.89
N LEU A 75 8.61 1.56 -14.85
CA LEU A 75 8.86 1.37 -16.29
C LEU A 75 10.33 1.58 -16.73
N PRO A 76 11.07 2.62 -16.27
CA PRO A 76 12.46 2.80 -16.65
C PRO A 76 13.37 1.64 -16.25
N PHE A 77 13.08 0.97 -15.13
CA PHE A 77 13.87 -0.15 -14.66
C PHE A 77 13.70 -1.38 -15.56
N TYR A 78 12.48 -1.62 -16.03
CA TYR A 78 12.21 -2.67 -17.02
C TYR A 78 12.92 -2.43 -18.35
N HIS A 79 13.04 -1.17 -18.79
CA HIS A 79 13.85 -0.84 -19.96
C HIS A 79 15.35 -1.10 -19.76
N MET A 80 15.87 -0.89 -18.55
CA MET A 80 17.29 -1.10 -18.24
C MET A 80 17.64 -2.59 -18.07
N ALA A 81 16.78 -3.37 -17.43
CA ALA A 81 17.00 -4.79 -17.17
C ALA A 81 15.66 -5.55 -17.19
N PRO A 82 15.21 -6.03 -18.37
CA PRO A 82 13.89 -6.65 -18.52
C PRO A 82 13.75 -8.01 -17.84
N GLY A 83 14.87 -8.72 -17.66
CA GLY A 83 14.87 -10.04 -17.00
C GLY A 83 14.71 -10.00 -15.48
N ILE A 84 14.58 -8.80 -14.89
CA ILE A 84 14.43 -8.62 -13.45
C ILE A 84 12.96 -8.32 -13.12
N SER A 85 12.43 -8.99 -12.10
CA SER A 85 11.10 -8.68 -11.56
C SER A 85 11.14 -7.39 -10.72
N TRP A 86 11.17 -6.23 -11.40
CA TRP A 86 11.18 -4.94 -10.71
C TRP A 86 9.91 -4.68 -9.90
N TYR A 87 8.78 -5.26 -10.30
CA TYR A 87 7.54 -5.29 -9.51
C TYR A 87 7.76 -5.92 -8.12
N LEU A 88 8.32 -7.14 -8.07
CA LEU A 88 8.64 -7.82 -6.80
C LEU A 88 9.66 -7.02 -5.99
N ILE A 89 10.73 -6.56 -6.62
CA ILE A 89 11.79 -5.78 -5.95
C ILE A 89 11.20 -4.51 -5.32
N ALA A 90 10.31 -3.81 -6.03
CA ALA A 90 9.68 -2.61 -5.53
C ALA A 90 8.81 -2.90 -4.30
N GLN A 91 8.07 -4.01 -4.28
CA GLN A 91 7.30 -4.40 -3.10
C GLN A 91 8.20 -4.69 -1.89
N LEU A 92 9.25 -5.51 -2.08
CA LEU A 92 10.21 -5.84 -1.03
C LEU A 92 10.91 -4.58 -0.50
N LEU A 93 11.27 -3.64 -1.39
CA LEU A 93 11.91 -2.38 -1.04
C LEU A 93 10.97 -1.48 -0.23
N VAL A 94 9.69 -1.38 -0.62
CA VAL A 94 8.69 -0.61 0.13
C VAL A 94 8.52 -1.17 1.54
N CYS A 95 8.40 -2.50 1.70
CA CYS A 95 8.36 -3.15 3.00
C CYS A 95 9.64 -2.87 3.82
N LEU A 96 10.83 -3.04 3.22
CA LEU A 96 12.12 -2.76 3.85
C LEU A 96 12.22 -1.33 4.38
N LEU A 97 11.87 -0.34 3.57
CA LEU A 97 11.89 1.07 3.98
C LEU A 97 10.89 1.34 5.10
N SER A 98 9.70 0.73 5.04
CA SER A 98 8.64 0.89 6.03
C SER A 98 9.04 0.34 7.40
N PHE A 99 9.54 -0.88 7.45
CA PHE A 99 10.05 -1.43 8.71
C PHE A 99 11.30 -0.71 9.20
N THR A 100 12.15 -0.20 8.30
CA THR A 100 13.32 0.60 8.68
C THR A 100 12.92 1.89 9.40
N VAL A 101 11.96 2.67 8.87
CA VAL A 101 11.53 3.91 9.51
C VAL A 101 10.84 3.67 10.85
N VAL A 102 10.05 2.59 10.96
CA VAL A 102 9.42 2.18 12.23
C VAL A 102 10.48 1.72 13.23
N SER A 103 11.46 0.94 12.80
CA SER A 103 12.57 0.48 13.64
C SER A 103 13.40 1.65 14.16
N TYR A 104 13.66 2.65 13.32
CA TYR A 104 14.32 3.89 13.73
C TYR A 104 13.51 4.63 14.80
N MET A 105 12.20 4.78 14.61
CA MET A 105 11.32 5.40 15.62
C MET A 105 11.37 4.64 16.95
N LEU A 106 11.34 3.30 16.93
CA LEU A 106 11.42 2.48 18.15
C LEU A 106 12.76 2.69 18.87
N LEU A 107 13.88 2.73 18.14
CA LEU A 107 15.22 2.97 18.70
C LEU A 107 15.41 4.39 19.27
N GLU A 108 14.66 5.37 18.78
CA GLU A 108 14.66 6.73 19.35
C GLU A 108 13.77 6.86 20.59
N ARG A 109 12.68 6.10 20.65
CA ARG A 109 11.65 6.23 21.71
C ARG A 109 11.80 5.28 22.87
N LEU A 110 12.42 4.12 22.67
CA LEU A 110 12.52 3.06 23.67
C LEU A 110 13.98 2.84 24.08
N GLU A 111 14.18 2.20 25.23
CA GLU A 111 15.51 1.71 25.59
C GLU A 111 15.95 0.62 24.61
N ARG A 112 17.24 0.59 24.25
CA ARG A 112 17.75 -0.27 23.17
C ARG A 112 17.32 -1.74 23.25
N PRO A 113 17.42 -2.44 24.41
CA PRO A 113 17.00 -3.84 24.48
C PRO A 113 15.51 -4.03 24.18
N VAL A 114 14.68 -3.10 24.66
CA VAL A 114 13.23 -3.11 24.43
C VAL A 114 12.92 -2.78 22.97
N ALA A 115 13.58 -1.79 22.40
CA ALA A 115 13.45 -1.45 20.97
C ALA A 115 13.81 -2.65 20.08
N PHE A 116 14.94 -3.31 20.34
CA PHE A 116 15.35 -4.50 19.57
C PHE A 116 14.34 -5.65 19.71
N LEU A 117 13.81 -5.89 20.90
CA LEU A 117 12.76 -6.89 21.10
C LEU A 117 11.54 -6.58 20.22
N PHE A 118 11.02 -5.36 20.25
CA PHE A 118 9.88 -4.97 19.42
C PHE A 118 10.18 -5.04 17.92
N ILE A 119 11.38 -4.66 17.49
CA ILE A 119 11.80 -4.76 16.09
C ILE A 119 11.82 -6.22 15.64
N ILE A 120 12.42 -7.12 16.44
CA ILE A 120 12.47 -8.55 16.13
C ILE A 120 11.05 -9.11 16.05
N VAL A 121 10.21 -8.83 17.05
CA VAL A 121 8.80 -9.28 17.06
C VAL A 121 8.08 -8.78 15.81
N LEU A 122 8.17 -7.48 15.50
CA LEU A 122 7.57 -6.88 14.31
C LEU A 122 8.01 -7.59 13.03
N LEU A 123 9.32 -7.74 12.84
CA LEU A 123 9.88 -8.36 11.64
C LEU A 123 9.48 -9.83 11.51
N THR A 124 9.50 -10.59 12.61
CA THR A 124 9.11 -12.01 12.59
C THR A 124 7.62 -12.24 12.37
N VAL A 125 6.75 -11.42 12.99
CA VAL A 125 5.30 -11.56 12.85
C VAL A 125 4.85 -11.25 11.43
N PHE A 126 5.43 -10.23 10.80
CA PHE A 126 5.07 -9.82 9.45
C PHE A 126 6.01 -10.38 8.37
N ALA A 127 6.92 -11.30 8.72
CA ALA A 127 7.90 -11.84 7.76
C ALA A 127 7.22 -12.49 6.56
N ASP A 128 6.19 -13.29 6.85
CA ASP A 128 5.43 -14.02 5.86
C ASP A 128 4.72 -13.05 4.91
N ASP A 129 3.89 -12.17 5.47
CA ASP A 129 3.11 -11.15 4.75
C ASP A 129 3.95 -10.13 3.96
N ALA A 130 5.15 -9.79 4.44
CA ALA A 130 5.95 -8.72 3.87
C ALA A 130 6.95 -9.19 2.82
N TYR A 131 7.49 -10.40 2.99
CA TYR A 131 8.67 -10.84 2.25
C TYR A 131 8.58 -12.26 1.65
N ILE A 132 7.70 -13.14 2.14
CA ILE A 132 7.60 -14.52 1.66
C ILE A 132 6.39 -14.69 0.74
N LEU A 133 5.19 -14.35 1.24
CA LEU A 133 3.93 -14.35 0.53
C LEU A 133 3.58 -12.91 0.16
N VAL A 134 4.20 -12.43 -0.92
CA VAL A 134 4.11 -11.03 -1.32
C VAL A 134 2.74 -10.75 -1.94
N GLN A 135 2.08 -9.71 -1.43
CA GLN A 135 0.82 -9.20 -1.97
C GLN A 135 0.79 -7.67 -1.90
N PHE A 136 0.44 -7.01 -3.01
CA PHE A 136 0.47 -5.55 -3.11
C PHE A 136 -0.39 -4.83 -2.06
N THR A 137 -1.53 -5.41 -1.64
CA THR A 137 -2.38 -4.81 -0.60
C THR A 137 -1.72 -4.87 0.79
N LYS A 138 -0.99 -5.96 1.10
CA LYS A 138 -0.22 -6.08 2.36
C LYS A 138 0.95 -5.10 2.37
N THR A 139 1.70 -5.03 1.27
CA THR A 139 2.77 -4.04 1.04
C THR A 139 2.27 -2.61 1.22
N ALA A 140 1.13 -2.27 0.61
CA ALA A 140 0.50 -0.96 0.74
C ALA A 140 0.14 -0.63 2.19
N MET A 141 -0.47 -1.57 2.91
CA MET A 141 -0.83 -1.39 4.32
C MET A 141 0.40 -1.13 5.19
N ILE A 142 1.47 -1.93 5.01
CA ILE A 142 2.74 -1.76 5.73
C ILE A 142 3.32 -0.37 5.49
N ALA A 143 3.28 0.11 4.24
CA ALA A 143 3.78 1.43 3.86
C ALA A 143 2.95 2.59 4.41
N VAL A 144 1.61 2.51 4.29
CA VAL A 144 0.70 3.52 4.83
C VAL A 144 0.83 3.59 6.36
N MET A 145 0.77 2.45 7.06
CA MET A 145 0.87 2.41 8.52
C MET A 145 2.25 2.81 9.01
N GLY A 146 3.31 2.27 8.43
CA GLY A 146 4.69 2.54 8.81
C GLY A 146 5.11 3.98 8.52
N GLY A 147 4.81 4.48 7.32
CA GLY A 147 5.02 5.88 6.95
C GLY A 147 4.16 6.83 7.78
N GLY A 148 2.86 6.54 7.91
CA GLY A 148 1.91 7.38 8.63
C GLY A 148 2.20 7.51 10.12
N ILE A 149 2.51 6.43 10.83
CA ILE A 149 2.80 6.50 12.27
C ILE A 149 4.09 7.28 12.56
N VAL A 150 5.13 7.08 11.73
CA VAL A 150 6.40 7.81 11.84
C VAL A 150 6.21 9.29 11.47
N PHE A 151 5.41 9.57 10.43
CA PHE A 151 5.03 10.91 10.04
C PHE A 151 4.36 11.66 11.19
N LEU A 152 3.32 11.06 11.81
CA LEU A 152 2.61 11.64 12.94
C LEU A 152 3.54 11.84 14.15
N TRP A 153 4.36 10.84 14.48
CA TRP A 153 5.33 10.97 15.57
C TRP A 153 6.24 12.17 15.37
N ILE A 154 6.82 12.34 14.17
CA ILE A 154 7.74 13.45 13.91
C ILE A 154 7.02 14.78 13.87
N LEU A 155 5.81 14.80 13.32
CA LEU A 155 5.00 16.01 13.18
C LEU A 155 4.71 16.65 14.55
N PHE A 156 4.39 15.83 15.55
CA PHE A 156 4.01 16.30 16.89
C PHE A 156 5.19 16.38 17.87
N HIS A 157 6.17 15.48 17.78
CA HIS A 157 7.19 15.32 18.83
C HIS A 157 8.61 15.69 18.41
N GLU A 158 8.92 15.78 17.12
CA GLU A 158 10.29 15.98 16.64
C GLU A 158 10.44 17.18 15.69
N LYS A 159 11.68 17.53 15.37
CA LYS A 159 12.02 18.62 14.42
C LYS A 159 12.69 18.12 13.13
N PHE A 160 12.85 16.80 12.96
CA PHE A 160 13.64 16.23 11.87
C PHE A 160 12.86 16.21 10.54
N ARG A 161 12.99 17.30 9.78
CA ARG A 161 12.24 17.53 8.53
C ARG A 161 12.48 16.51 7.42
N PRO A 162 13.70 15.97 7.18
CA PRO A 162 13.90 14.99 6.11
C PRO A 162 13.12 13.69 6.33
N LEU A 163 13.11 13.17 7.56
CA LEU A 163 12.36 11.95 7.87
C LEU A 163 10.85 12.19 7.85
N LEU A 164 10.38 13.39 8.22
CA LEU A 164 8.97 13.74 8.04
C LEU A 164 8.57 13.61 6.56
N ILE A 165 9.37 14.15 5.65
CA ILE A 165 9.12 14.07 4.20
C ILE A 165 9.21 12.61 3.74
N GLY A 166 10.26 11.88 4.12
CA GLY A 166 10.43 10.48 3.74
C GLY A 166 9.28 9.58 4.22
N ALA A 167 8.83 9.75 5.46
CA ALA A 167 7.70 9.01 6.03
C ALA A 167 6.38 9.36 5.33
N GLY A 168 6.18 10.64 4.99
CA GLY A 168 5.04 11.09 4.20
C GLY A 168 5.04 10.51 2.77
N LEU A 169 6.18 10.52 2.09
CA LEU A 169 6.34 9.91 0.77
C LEU A 169 6.10 8.40 0.80
N LEU A 170 6.54 7.71 1.85
CA LEU A 170 6.29 6.29 2.02
C LEU A 170 4.82 5.98 2.25
N CYS A 171 4.14 6.81 3.03
CA CYS A 171 2.68 6.74 3.18
C CYS A 171 1.99 6.94 1.82
N LEU A 172 2.43 7.92 1.03
CA LEU A 172 1.89 8.17 -0.32
C LEU A 172 2.18 7.02 -1.29
N ALA A 173 3.35 6.40 -1.22
CA ALA A 173 3.69 5.21 -2.01
C ALA A 173 2.74 4.06 -1.70
N GLY A 174 2.45 3.79 -0.42
CA GLY A 174 1.43 2.81 -0.03
C GLY A 174 0.05 3.15 -0.58
N THR A 175 -0.35 4.42 -0.52
CA THR A 175 -1.62 4.88 -1.10
C THR A 175 -1.68 4.74 -2.63
N LEU A 176 -0.57 4.91 -3.34
CA LEU A 176 -0.46 4.66 -4.78
C LEU A 176 -0.62 3.16 -5.12
N ILE A 177 0.00 2.29 -4.32
CA ILE A 177 -0.11 0.84 -4.51
C ILE A 177 -1.55 0.37 -4.26
N ARG A 178 -2.21 0.88 -3.21
CA ARG A 178 -3.62 0.57 -2.95
C ARG A 178 -4.31 1.71 -2.22
N PHE A 179 -5.09 2.50 -2.95
CA PHE A 179 -5.78 3.68 -2.41
C PHE A 179 -6.68 3.35 -1.22
N MET A 180 -7.42 2.24 -1.29
CA MET A 180 -8.39 1.83 -0.24
C MET A 180 -7.75 1.59 1.13
N THR A 181 -6.44 1.37 1.22
CA THR A 181 -5.74 1.19 2.50
C THR A 181 -5.79 2.44 3.37
N ILE A 182 -6.00 3.63 2.78
CA ILE A 182 -6.15 4.88 3.53
C ILE A 182 -7.38 4.87 4.44
N TYR A 183 -8.46 4.18 4.07
CA TYR A 183 -9.67 4.12 4.89
C TYR A 183 -9.45 3.29 6.14
N LEU A 184 -8.78 2.14 5.99
CA LEU A 184 -8.47 1.25 7.10
C LEU A 184 -7.40 1.86 8.02
N ALA A 185 -6.30 2.37 7.46
CA ALA A 185 -5.26 3.05 8.25
C ALA A 185 -5.75 4.37 8.88
N GLY A 186 -6.64 5.07 8.17
CA GLY A 186 -7.22 6.34 8.59
C GLY A 186 -7.93 6.24 9.94
N GLY A 187 -8.64 5.13 10.21
CA GLY A 187 -9.26 4.88 11.52
C GLY A 187 -8.24 4.94 12.67
N PHE A 188 -7.08 4.31 12.50
CA PHE A 188 -6.01 4.33 13.50
C PHE A 188 -5.36 5.72 13.63
N PHE A 189 -5.13 6.39 12.50
CA PHE A 189 -4.56 7.75 12.52
C PHE A 189 -5.49 8.76 13.17
N LEU A 190 -6.80 8.65 12.98
CA LEU A 190 -7.79 9.52 13.62
C LEU A 190 -7.73 9.42 15.15
N ILE A 191 -7.50 8.23 15.71
CA ILE A 191 -7.33 8.05 17.16
C ILE A 191 -6.09 8.80 17.65
N VAL A 192 -4.95 8.63 16.97
CA VAL A 192 -3.69 9.33 17.33
C VAL A 192 -3.87 10.84 17.21
N LEU A 193 -4.47 11.31 16.10
CA LEU A 193 -4.75 12.72 15.87
C LEU A 193 -5.68 13.30 16.94
N ALA A 194 -6.74 12.59 17.33
CA ALA A 194 -7.67 13.06 18.36
C ALA A 194 -6.96 13.28 19.70
N VAL A 195 -6.10 12.35 20.12
CA VAL A 195 -5.32 12.47 21.35
C VAL A 195 -4.33 13.65 21.29
N GLU A 196 -3.58 13.78 20.18
CA GLU A 196 -2.60 14.86 20.02
C GLU A 196 -3.26 16.24 19.92
N PHE A 197 -4.34 16.37 19.13
CA PHE A 197 -5.08 17.64 19.02
C PHE A 197 -5.74 18.03 20.33
N TRP A 198 -6.31 17.09 21.08
CA TRP A 198 -6.88 17.36 22.41
C TRP A 198 -5.84 17.99 23.34
N LYS A 199 -4.62 17.43 23.37
CA LYS A 199 -3.52 17.96 24.16
C LYS A 199 -3.10 19.36 23.70
N LEU A 200 -2.93 19.56 22.40
CA LEU A 200 -2.52 20.86 21.84
C LEU A 200 -3.57 21.96 22.07
N LEU A 201 -4.86 21.62 22.01
CA LEU A 201 -5.95 22.55 22.31
C LEU A 201 -5.94 22.96 23.79
N LYS A 202 -5.74 22.01 24.71
CA LYS A 202 -5.60 22.29 26.14
C LYS A 202 -4.40 23.18 26.45
N GLU A 203 -3.29 22.98 25.74
CA GLU A 203 -2.05 23.76 25.87
C GLU A 203 -2.09 25.08 25.07
N LYS A 204 -3.16 25.34 24.28
CA LYS A 204 -3.33 26.51 23.40
C LYS A 204 -2.19 26.67 22.37
N GLU A 205 -1.63 25.56 21.91
CA GLU A 205 -0.50 25.48 20.97
C GLU A 205 -0.95 25.63 19.50
N TRP A 206 -1.64 26.72 19.17
CA TRP A 206 -2.27 26.95 17.86
C TRP A 206 -1.32 26.82 16.67
N LYS A 207 -0.07 27.26 16.81
CA LYS A 207 0.94 27.15 15.74
C LYS A 207 1.23 25.69 15.36
N LYS A 208 1.25 24.78 16.34
CA LYS A 208 1.45 23.34 16.09
C LYS A 208 0.22 22.72 15.44
N ILE A 209 -0.98 23.13 15.86
CA ILE A 209 -2.24 22.70 15.25
C ILE A 209 -2.27 23.07 13.77
N ILE A 210 -2.00 24.33 13.43
CA ILE A 210 -1.99 24.80 12.04
C ILE A 210 -0.93 24.06 11.23
N ARG A 211 0.27 23.87 11.77
CA ARG A 211 1.34 23.11 11.10
C ARG A 211 0.93 21.66 10.84
N ALA A 212 0.30 21.01 11.82
CA ALA A 212 -0.16 19.63 11.68
C ALA A 212 -1.28 19.51 10.64
N ALA A 213 -2.26 20.42 10.69
CA ALA A 213 -3.34 20.50 9.70
C ALA A 213 -2.81 20.77 8.29
N ALA A 214 -1.84 21.69 8.14
CA ALA A 214 -1.22 21.99 6.85
C ALA A 214 -0.44 20.77 6.30
N ALA A 215 0.37 20.12 7.14
CA ALA A 215 1.15 18.95 6.72
C ALA A 215 0.26 17.76 6.34
N GLY A 216 -0.78 17.48 7.14
CA GLY A 216 -1.78 16.45 6.82
C GLY A 216 -2.59 16.81 5.58
N GLY A 217 -2.99 18.08 5.44
CA GLY A 217 -3.71 18.58 4.26
C GLY A 217 -2.90 18.41 2.98
N VAL A 218 -1.58 18.67 3.00
CA VAL A 218 -0.70 18.42 1.85
C VAL A 218 -0.68 16.95 1.47
N LEU A 219 -0.59 16.02 2.43
CA LEU A 219 -0.64 14.58 2.14
C LEU A 219 -1.99 14.15 1.55
N ILE A 220 -3.11 14.66 2.10
CA ILE A 220 -4.45 14.34 1.59
C ILE A 220 -4.63 14.88 0.17
N ILE A 221 -4.26 16.14 -0.07
CA ILE A 221 -4.32 16.75 -1.41
C ILE A 221 -3.45 15.97 -2.39
N ALA A 222 -2.25 15.55 -2.00
CA ALA A 222 -1.39 14.73 -2.84
C ALA A 222 -2.02 13.37 -3.15
N ALA A 223 -2.56 12.66 -2.14
CA ALA A 223 -3.21 11.37 -2.32
C ALA A 223 -4.43 11.44 -3.25
N VAL A 224 -5.32 12.41 -3.02
CA VAL A 224 -6.52 12.62 -3.85
C VAL A 224 -6.12 13.08 -5.26
N GLY A 225 -5.13 13.98 -5.37
CA GLY A 225 -4.62 14.45 -6.65
C GLY A 225 -4.01 13.32 -7.49
N MET A 226 -3.25 12.41 -6.88
CA MET A 226 -2.71 11.23 -7.57
C MET A 226 -3.82 10.26 -7.98
N LYS A 227 -4.88 10.10 -7.18
CA LYS A 227 -6.03 9.29 -7.58
C LYS A 227 -6.82 9.92 -8.72
N ALA A 228 -6.99 11.23 -8.70
CA ALA A 228 -7.63 11.96 -9.79
C ALA A 228 -6.80 11.89 -11.09
N ALA A 229 -5.47 12.00 -10.99
CA ALA A 229 -4.57 11.86 -12.13
C ALA A 229 -4.64 10.45 -12.75
N ASP A 230 -4.71 9.42 -11.90
CA ASP A 230 -4.90 8.03 -12.31
C ASP A 230 -6.22 7.86 -13.07
N THR A 231 -7.34 8.24 -12.48
CA THR A 231 -8.65 8.22 -13.16
C THR A 231 -8.62 8.96 -14.49
N PHE A 232 -8.06 10.18 -14.52
CA PHE A 232 -7.94 10.96 -15.75
C PHE A 232 -7.14 10.25 -16.84
N ILE A 233 -6.00 9.62 -16.50
CA ILE A 233 -5.17 8.90 -17.46
C ILE A 233 -5.90 7.67 -18.04
N TYR A 234 -6.58 6.90 -17.18
CA TYR A 234 -7.36 5.74 -17.64
C TYR A 234 -8.53 6.14 -18.54
N GLU A 235 -9.16 7.28 -18.30
CA GLU A 235 -10.27 7.79 -19.12
C GLU A 235 -9.83 8.33 -20.50
N GLN A 236 -8.55 8.60 -20.72
CA GLN A 236 -8.06 9.06 -22.03
C GLN A 236 -7.97 7.95 -23.07
N ASP A 237 -7.97 6.69 -22.65
CA ASP A 237 -7.86 5.53 -23.54
C ASP A 237 -9.17 4.75 -23.52
N GLU A 238 -9.79 4.59 -24.69
CA GLU A 238 -11.09 3.95 -24.83
C GLU A 238 -11.12 2.52 -24.27
N ALA A 239 -10.02 1.76 -24.39
CA ALA A 239 -9.96 0.39 -23.90
C ALA A 239 -9.92 0.33 -22.36
N TYR A 240 -9.19 1.25 -21.73
CA TYR A 240 -9.13 1.34 -20.27
C TYR A 240 -10.39 1.94 -19.65
N ALA A 241 -11.02 2.90 -20.33
CA ALA A 241 -12.32 3.42 -19.95
C ALA A 241 -13.37 2.30 -19.96
N PHE A 242 -13.45 1.53 -21.05
CA PHE A 242 -14.33 0.37 -21.15
C PHE A 242 -14.02 -0.68 -20.08
N TYR A 243 -12.74 -1.00 -19.85
CA TYR A 243 -12.35 -1.94 -18.81
C TYR A 243 -12.85 -1.52 -17.41
N ASN A 244 -12.74 -0.23 -17.06
CA ASN A 244 -13.20 0.26 -15.76
C ASN A 244 -14.72 0.16 -15.60
N GLU A 245 -15.47 0.46 -16.66
CA GLU A 245 -16.93 0.31 -16.69
C GLU A 245 -17.34 -1.15 -16.52
N TYR A 246 -16.74 -2.03 -17.34
CA TYR A 246 -16.96 -3.48 -17.28
C TYR A 246 -16.61 -4.06 -15.91
N ASP A 247 -15.43 -3.73 -15.37
CA ASP A 247 -14.99 -4.25 -14.07
C ASP A 247 -15.89 -3.78 -12.93
N THR A 248 -16.40 -2.55 -13.00
CA THR A 248 -17.35 -2.02 -12.01
C THR A 248 -18.66 -2.79 -12.05
N ALA A 249 -19.24 -3.01 -13.23
CA ALA A 249 -20.46 -3.79 -13.40
C ALA A 249 -20.26 -5.24 -12.93
N ARG A 250 -19.22 -5.89 -13.44
CA ARG A 250 -18.82 -7.26 -13.06
C ARG A 250 -18.61 -7.43 -11.56
N ALA A 251 -17.89 -6.52 -10.91
CA ALA A 251 -17.63 -6.61 -9.47
C ALA A 251 -18.91 -6.45 -8.65
N SER A 252 -19.86 -5.62 -9.11
CA SER A 252 -21.16 -5.45 -8.44
C SER A 252 -21.97 -6.75 -8.42
N VAL A 253 -21.80 -7.61 -9.43
CA VAL A 253 -22.47 -8.90 -9.51
C VAL A 253 -21.66 -10.02 -8.83
N THR A 254 -20.34 -10.02 -8.95
CA THR A 254 -19.49 -11.13 -8.49
C THR A 254 -19.10 -11.03 -7.00
N ASP A 255 -18.96 -9.82 -6.47
CA ASP A 255 -18.51 -9.60 -5.08
C ASP A 255 -19.67 -9.32 -4.12
N ALA A 256 -20.88 -9.03 -4.62
CA ALA A 256 -22.05 -8.80 -3.79
C ALA A 256 -22.62 -10.12 -3.23
N SER A 257 -23.18 -10.05 -2.02
CA SER A 257 -24.07 -11.10 -1.52
C SER A 257 -25.44 -10.97 -2.19
N ASP A 258 -26.04 -12.10 -2.57
CA ASP A 258 -27.33 -12.14 -3.23
C ASP A 258 -28.19 -13.31 -2.72
N TYR A 259 -29.43 -13.40 -3.23
CA TYR A 259 -30.40 -14.41 -2.80
C TYR A 259 -30.39 -15.69 -3.65
N GLY A 260 -29.41 -15.87 -4.53
CA GLY A 260 -29.31 -17.01 -5.44
C GLY A 260 -30.14 -16.89 -6.72
N TYR A 261 -29.88 -17.75 -7.71
CA TYR A 261 -30.56 -17.75 -9.03
C TYR A 261 -32.09 -17.73 -8.93
N TRP A 262 -32.67 -18.60 -8.09
CA TRP A 262 -34.11 -18.78 -7.97
C TRP A 262 -34.86 -17.54 -7.50
N ALA A 263 -34.19 -16.59 -6.83
CA ALA A 263 -34.79 -15.33 -6.43
C ALA A 263 -34.99 -14.36 -7.61
N TYR A 264 -34.21 -14.55 -8.68
CA TYR A 264 -34.14 -13.65 -9.84
C TYR A 264 -34.45 -14.36 -11.17
N GLU A 265 -34.91 -15.62 -11.14
CA GLU A 265 -35.09 -16.48 -12.32
C GLU A 265 -35.86 -15.78 -13.44
N GLU A 266 -36.98 -15.12 -13.13
CA GLU A 266 -37.80 -14.43 -14.14
C GLU A 266 -37.06 -13.26 -14.78
N GLU A 267 -36.26 -12.52 -14.00
CA GLU A 267 -35.52 -11.34 -14.46
C GLU A 267 -34.29 -11.77 -15.28
N LEU A 268 -33.53 -12.76 -14.79
CA LEU A 268 -32.38 -13.33 -15.47
C LEU A 268 -32.77 -13.98 -16.81
N ASN A 269 -33.89 -14.70 -16.84
CA ASN A 269 -34.39 -15.29 -18.08
C ASN A 269 -34.81 -14.24 -19.12
N LYS A 270 -35.27 -13.05 -18.71
CA LYS A 270 -35.61 -11.95 -19.64
C LYS A 270 -34.39 -11.40 -20.37
N ILE A 271 -33.23 -11.41 -19.72
CA ILE A 271 -31.95 -10.97 -20.29
C ILE A 271 -31.12 -12.14 -20.85
N GLY A 272 -31.68 -13.36 -20.89
CA GLY A 272 -31.06 -14.53 -21.49
C GLY A 272 -30.03 -15.25 -20.62
N ILE A 273 -29.96 -14.97 -19.32
CA ILE A 273 -29.04 -15.62 -18.37
C ILE A 273 -29.67 -16.90 -17.82
N SER A 274 -29.08 -18.05 -18.14
CA SER A 274 -29.48 -19.34 -17.59
C SER A 274 -28.97 -19.55 -16.16
N GLU A 275 -29.48 -20.59 -15.49
CA GLU A 275 -28.97 -21.02 -14.18
C GLU A 275 -27.45 -21.30 -14.23
N ASN A 276 -26.99 -21.94 -15.31
CA ASN A 276 -25.58 -22.25 -15.50
C ASN A 276 -24.75 -20.98 -15.68
N ASP A 277 -25.21 -20.03 -16.48
CA ASP A 277 -24.51 -18.75 -16.72
C ASP A 277 -24.39 -17.95 -15.42
N TYR A 278 -25.46 -17.91 -14.62
CA TYR A 278 -25.45 -17.31 -13.30
C TYR A 278 -24.37 -17.92 -12.40
N TYR A 279 -24.30 -19.25 -12.27
CA TYR A 279 -23.28 -19.87 -11.42
C TYR A 279 -21.87 -19.75 -11.99
N MET A 280 -21.72 -19.76 -13.32
CA MET A 280 -20.44 -19.48 -13.98
C MET A 280 -19.95 -18.07 -13.62
N MET A 281 -20.82 -17.06 -13.74
CA MET A 281 -20.50 -15.70 -13.34
C MET A 281 -20.12 -15.60 -11.86
N ARG A 282 -20.94 -16.17 -10.96
CA ARG A 282 -20.70 -16.14 -9.50
C ARG A 282 -19.46 -16.94 -9.07
N SER A 283 -18.96 -17.84 -9.91
CA SER A 283 -17.73 -18.63 -9.68
C SER A 283 -16.52 -18.12 -10.47
N TRP A 284 -16.58 -16.89 -10.99
CA TRP A 284 -15.49 -16.22 -11.70
C TRP A 284 -15.14 -16.84 -13.08
N ASN A 285 -16.12 -17.44 -13.73
CA ASN A 285 -16.01 -18.05 -15.06
C ASN A 285 -16.82 -17.26 -16.12
N PHE A 286 -16.51 -15.97 -16.28
CA PHE A 286 -17.26 -15.03 -17.14
C PHE A 286 -16.46 -14.51 -18.35
N ALA A 287 -15.51 -15.28 -18.88
CA ALA A 287 -14.62 -14.84 -19.96
C ALA A 287 -15.29 -14.70 -21.35
N ASP A 288 -16.53 -15.19 -21.50
CA ASP A 288 -17.29 -15.06 -22.73
C ASP A 288 -18.03 -13.71 -22.77
N ASN A 289 -17.43 -12.74 -23.45
CA ASN A 289 -17.99 -11.39 -23.57
C ASN A 289 -19.24 -11.32 -24.48
N GLU A 290 -19.60 -12.39 -25.20
CA GLU A 290 -20.88 -12.45 -25.92
C GLU A 290 -22.05 -12.71 -24.96
N VAL A 291 -21.77 -13.45 -23.87
CA VAL A 291 -22.76 -13.78 -22.82
C VAL A 291 -22.71 -12.78 -21.67
N PHE A 292 -21.51 -12.47 -21.17
CA PHE A 292 -21.27 -11.58 -20.04
C PHE A 292 -20.76 -10.22 -20.51
N SER A 293 -21.54 -9.54 -21.35
CA SER A 293 -21.22 -8.20 -21.83
C SER A 293 -21.40 -7.14 -20.73
N ALA A 294 -20.85 -5.94 -20.92
CA ALA A 294 -21.03 -4.84 -19.96
C ALA A 294 -22.52 -4.51 -19.74
N GLU A 295 -23.32 -4.51 -20.81
CA GLU A 295 -24.77 -4.23 -20.77
C GLU A 295 -25.55 -5.29 -19.98
N VAL A 296 -25.12 -6.56 -20.02
CA VAL A 296 -25.76 -7.65 -19.27
C VAL A 296 -25.41 -7.60 -17.78
N LEU A 297 -24.24 -7.03 -17.44
CA LEU A 297 -23.74 -6.94 -16.07
C LEU A 297 -24.25 -5.69 -15.32
N GLU A 298 -24.74 -4.67 -16.03
CA GLU A 298 -25.35 -3.45 -15.47
C GLU A 298 -26.81 -3.68 -15.05
#